data_AF-A0A345D724-F1
#
_entry.id   AF-A0A345D724-F1
#
_cell.length_a   1.000
_cell.length_b   1.000
_cell.length_c   1.000
_cell.angle_alpha   90.00
_cell.angle_beta   90.00
_cell.angle_gamma   90.00
#
_symmetry.space_group_name_H-M   'P 1'
#
loop_
_entity.id
_entity.type
_entity.pdbx_description
1 polymer ?
#
loop_
_entity_poly.entity_id
_entity_poly.type
_entity_poly.pdbx_seq_one_letter_code
_entity_poly.pdbx_strand_id
1 'polypeptide(L)'
;MRSLMFLLVLVLFCSLQMTSSHTTSAIDAANSKCCMKFSKVKIPVRLVKSYSWTRSDCPRQAIVFHMISGKEICVDPEASWVSRHVAKVDKRTTSATAKTQSPTV
;
A
#
# COMPACT_ATOMS: atom_id res chain seq x y z
N MET A 1 30.17 -9.53 39.78
CA MET A 1 29.39 -10.61 39.12
C MET A 1 27.92 -10.25 38.89
N ARG A 2 27.21 -9.65 39.86
CA ARG A 2 25.80 -9.22 39.67
C ARG A 2 25.59 -8.17 38.56
N SER A 3 26.45 -7.14 38.50
CA SER A 3 26.34 -6.07 37.49
C SER A 3 26.54 -6.56 36.05
N LEU A 4 27.48 -7.52 35.87
CA LEU A 4 27.76 -8.12 34.56
C LEU A 4 26.56 -8.93 34.03
N MET A 5 25.80 -9.54 34.95
CA MET A 5 24.59 -10.28 34.60
C MET A 5 23.43 -9.36 34.16
N PHE A 6 23.28 -8.18 34.79
CA PHE A 6 22.29 -7.18 34.39
C PHE A 6 22.55 -6.63 32.98
N LEU A 7 23.82 -6.37 32.64
CA LEU A 7 24.21 -5.92 31.30
C LEU A 7 23.89 -6.95 30.21
N LEU A 8 24.16 -8.23 30.48
CA LEU A 8 23.85 -9.34 29.56
C LEU A 8 22.34 -9.46 29.29
N VAL A 9 21.51 -9.32 30.32
CA VAL A 9 20.04 -9.38 30.19
C VAL A 9 19.48 -8.18 29.40
N LEU A 10 20.00 -6.97 29.64
CA LEU A 10 19.59 -5.78 28.89
C LEU A 10 19.92 -5.88 27.39
N VAL A 11 21.10 -6.42 27.05
CA VAL A 11 21.50 -6.63 25.65
C VAL A 11 20.61 -7.66 24.96
N LEU A 12 20.29 -8.78 25.62
CA LEU A 12 19.36 -9.79 25.11
C LEU A 12 17.95 -9.21 24.89
N PHE A 13 17.47 -8.38 25.82
CA PHE A 13 16.16 -7.73 25.70
C PHE A 13 16.14 -6.73 24.53
N CYS A 14 17.18 -5.92 24.35
CA CYS A 14 17.32 -5.03 23.20
C CYS A 14 17.31 -5.78 21.86
N SER A 15 17.95 -6.96 21.78
CA SER A 15 17.91 -7.80 20.58
C SER A 15 16.50 -8.35 20.27
N LEU A 16 15.71 -8.68 21.28
CA LEU A 16 14.31 -9.12 21.11
C LEU A 16 13.37 -7.96 20.70
N GLN A 17 13.64 -6.74 21.13
CA GLN A 17 12.85 -5.57 20.74
C GLN A 17 13.14 -5.13 19.29
N MET A 18 14.34 -5.39 18.77
CA MET A 18 14.69 -5.13 17.37
C MET A 18 13.95 -6.02 16.37
N THR A 19 13.50 -7.23 16.76
CA THR A 19 12.65 -8.05 15.87
C THR A 19 11.16 -7.64 15.90
N SER A 20 10.76 -6.79 16.86
CA SER A 20 9.35 -6.41 17.05
C SER A 20 9.01 -5.00 16.53
N SER A 21 10.00 -4.28 15.98
CA SER A 21 9.74 -3.05 15.25
C SER A 21 9.29 -3.38 13.82
N HIS A 22 8.10 -3.97 13.68
CA HIS A 22 7.23 -3.68 12.55
C HIS A 22 6.67 -2.27 12.74
N THR A 23 7.58 -1.28 12.77
CA THR A 23 7.23 0.11 12.56
C THR A 23 6.72 0.19 11.14
N THR A 24 5.42 0.48 11.06
CA THR A 24 4.71 0.97 9.89
C THR A 24 5.52 2.05 9.20
N SER A 25 6.38 1.68 8.27
CA SER A 25 6.90 2.57 7.25
C SER A 25 6.30 2.11 5.93
N ALA A 26 5.64 3.05 5.26
CA ALA A 26 5.12 2.89 3.91
C ALA A 26 6.30 2.81 2.92
N ILE A 27 7.13 1.77 3.04
CA ILE A 27 8.30 1.52 2.22
C ILE A 27 8.35 0.00 1.98
N ASP A 28 7.62 -0.48 0.97
CA ASP A 28 7.95 -1.69 0.17
C ASP A 28 6.84 -2.08 -0.84
N ALA A 29 5.98 -1.17 -1.27
CA ALA A 29 4.97 -1.49 -2.28
C ALA A 29 5.54 -1.58 -3.72
N ALA A 30 6.87 -1.47 -3.89
CA ALA A 30 7.53 -1.58 -5.18
C ALA A 30 7.77 -3.02 -5.71
N ASN A 31 7.31 -4.08 -5.01
CA ASN A 31 7.44 -5.45 -5.51
C ASN A 31 6.24 -6.33 -5.12
N SER A 32 5.04 -5.99 -5.58
CA SER A 32 3.81 -6.82 -5.54
C SER A 32 3.68 -7.78 -4.33
N LYS A 33 3.88 -7.24 -3.12
CA LYS A 33 3.62 -7.93 -1.85
C LYS A 33 2.15 -7.73 -1.50
N CYS A 34 1.49 -8.79 -1.08
CA CYS A 34 0.10 -8.77 -0.66
C CYS A 34 -0.18 -7.69 0.39
N CYS A 35 -1.38 -7.09 0.35
CA CYS A 35 -1.78 -6.08 1.31
C CYS A 35 -2.09 -6.73 2.67
N MET A 36 -1.30 -6.39 3.69
CA MET A 36 -1.55 -6.83 5.07
C MET A 36 -2.40 -5.84 5.87
N LYS A 37 -2.43 -4.57 5.44
CA LYS A 37 -3.16 -3.48 6.10
C LYS A 37 -3.89 -2.64 5.06
N PHE A 38 -5.07 -2.19 5.43
CA PHE A 38 -5.94 -1.36 4.59
C PHE A 38 -6.11 0.03 5.19
N SER A 39 -6.22 1.04 4.33
CA SER A 39 -6.58 2.38 4.77
C SER A 39 -8.01 2.39 5.32
N LYS A 40 -8.15 2.76 6.59
CA LYS A 40 -9.46 3.01 7.23
C LYS A 40 -10.02 4.39 6.87
N VAL A 41 -9.17 5.28 6.36
CA VAL A 41 -9.54 6.66 6.01
C VAL A 41 -9.89 6.74 4.54
N LYS A 42 -10.97 7.44 4.24
CA LYS A 42 -11.39 7.73 2.86
C LYS A 42 -10.38 8.67 2.19
N ILE A 43 -9.74 8.17 1.15
CA ILE A 43 -8.76 8.92 0.37
C ILE A 43 -9.50 9.88 -0.57
N PRO A 44 -9.07 11.14 -0.76
CA PRO A 44 -9.65 12.00 -1.80
C PRO A 44 -9.30 11.51 -3.21
N VAL A 45 -10.30 11.26 -4.06
CA VAL A 45 -10.11 10.76 -5.46
C VAL A 45 -9.27 11.68 -6.36
N ARG A 46 -9.15 12.96 -6.00
CA ARG A 46 -8.30 13.91 -6.74
C ARG A 46 -6.81 13.61 -6.57
N LEU A 47 -6.44 12.94 -5.49
CA LEU A 47 -5.06 12.58 -5.17
C LEU A 47 -4.66 11.20 -5.71
N VAL A 48 -5.62 10.43 -6.22
CA VAL A 48 -5.39 9.12 -6.86
C VAL A 48 -5.02 9.35 -8.32
N LYS A 49 -3.82 8.90 -8.70
CA LYS A 49 -3.28 8.95 -10.07
C LYS A 49 -3.75 7.76 -10.88
N SER A 50 -3.61 6.56 -10.34
CA SER A 50 -4.03 5.29 -10.94
C SER A 50 -4.30 4.27 -9.84
N TYR A 51 -4.74 3.06 -10.21
CA TYR A 51 -4.88 1.95 -9.28
C TYR A 51 -4.42 0.65 -9.94
N SER A 52 -4.11 -0.35 -9.13
CA SER A 52 -3.82 -1.72 -9.57
C SER A 52 -4.39 -2.73 -8.58
N TRP A 53 -4.64 -3.96 -9.03
CA TRP A 53 -5.01 -5.05 -8.15
C TRP A 53 -3.75 -5.72 -7.57
N THR A 54 -3.88 -6.26 -6.36
CA THR A 54 -2.89 -7.22 -5.86
C THR A 54 -2.92 -8.50 -6.69
N ARG A 55 -1.84 -9.29 -6.60
CA ARG A 55 -1.78 -10.62 -7.20
C ARG A 55 -2.88 -11.53 -6.66
N SER A 56 -3.27 -12.53 -7.46
CA SER A 56 -4.31 -13.50 -7.14
C SER A 56 -3.88 -14.55 -6.11
N ASP A 57 -2.58 -14.72 -5.88
CA ASP A 57 -2.00 -15.59 -4.84
C ASP A 57 -2.07 -14.97 -3.44
N CYS A 58 -2.56 -13.74 -3.33
CA CYS A 58 -2.76 -13.09 -2.05
C CYS A 58 -3.98 -13.67 -1.31
N PRO A 59 -3.86 -13.94 0.01
CA PRO A 59 -4.96 -14.48 0.81
C PRO A 59 -6.16 -13.53 0.87
N ARG A 60 -5.92 -12.23 0.64
CA ARG A 60 -6.95 -11.22 0.51
C ARG A 60 -6.65 -10.35 -0.70
N GLN A 61 -7.59 -10.32 -1.63
CA GLN A 61 -7.51 -9.48 -2.81
C GLN A 61 -7.79 -8.03 -2.43
N ALA A 62 -6.95 -7.12 -2.94
CA ALA A 62 -6.96 -5.71 -2.58
C ALA A 62 -6.72 -4.82 -3.79
N ILE A 63 -7.12 -3.57 -3.67
CA ILE A 63 -6.78 -2.53 -4.65
C ILE A 63 -5.68 -1.66 -4.06
N VAL A 64 -4.65 -1.39 -4.85
CA VAL A 64 -3.56 -0.48 -4.51
C VAL A 64 -3.79 0.83 -5.26
N PHE A 65 -3.97 1.92 -4.52
CA PHE A 65 -4.05 3.26 -5.10
C PHE A 65 -2.66 3.86 -5.22
N HIS A 66 -2.31 4.21 -6.45
CA HIS A 66 -1.11 4.98 -6.78
C HIS A 66 -1.45 6.45 -6.64
N MET A 67 -0.88 7.10 -5.63
CA MET A 67 -1.14 8.51 -5.35
C MET A 67 -0.27 9.40 -6.24
N ILE A 68 -0.74 10.63 -6.49
CA ILE A 68 0.05 11.64 -7.23
C ILE A 68 1.39 11.92 -6.54
N SER A 69 1.43 11.82 -5.21
CA SER A 69 2.65 11.95 -4.40
C SER A 69 3.65 10.80 -4.56
N GLY A 70 3.35 9.79 -5.39
CA GLY A 70 4.16 8.59 -5.55
C GLY A 70 3.98 7.55 -4.44
N LYS A 71 3.11 7.82 -3.46
CA LYS A 71 2.78 6.85 -2.40
C LYS A 71 1.78 5.80 -2.89
N GLU A 72 1.93 4.58 -2.43
CA GLU A 72 1.00 3.48 -2.69
C GLU A 72 0.17 3.18 -1.43
N ILE A 73 -1.15 3.05 -1.60
CA ILE A 73 -2.07 2.80 -0.48
C ILE A 73 -2.98 1.62 -0.80
N CYS A 74 -2.90 0.57 0.02
CA CYS A 74 -3.83 -0.55 0.00
C CYS A 74 -5.22 -0.10 0.49
N VAL A 75 -6.24 -0.36 -0.29
CA VAL A 75 -7.65 -0.10 0.03
C VAL A 75 -8.47 -1.37 -0.11
N ASP A 76 -9.46 -1.49 0.78
CA ASP A 76 -10.35 -2.64 0.81
C ASP A 76 -11.38 -2.52 -0.33
N PRO A 77 -11.49 -3.50 -1.23
CA PRO A 77 -12.47 -3.47 -2.32
C PRO A 77 -13.92 -3.42 -1.82
N GLU A 78 -14.20 -3.91 -0.60
CA GLU A 78 -15.54 -3.91 -0.01
C GLU A 78 -15.96 -2.53 0.54
N ALA A 79 -15.01 -1.59 0.66
CA ALA A 79 -15.34 -0.25 1.14
C ALA A 79 -16.18 0.52 0.11
N SER A 80 -17.36 1.00 0.55
CA SER A 80 -18.38 1.64 -0.31
C SER A 80 -17.92 2.88 -1.11
N TRP A 81 -16.79 3.47 -0.74
CA TRP A 81 -16.19 4.60 -1.46
C TRP A 81 -15.18 4.17 -2.53
N VAL A 82 -14.59 2.98 -2.41
CA VAL A 82 -13.50 2.51 -3.31
C VAL A 82 -14.01 2.29 -4.72
N SER A 83 -15.16 1.61 -4.88
CA SER A 83 -15.80 1.41 -6.20
C SER A 83 -16.05 2.74 -6.94
N ARG A 84 -16.54 3.77 -6.23
CA ARG A 84 -16.76 5.10 -6.81
C ARG A 84 -15.46 5.81 -7.21
N HIS A 85 -14.35 5.53 -6.51
CA HIS A 85 -13.05 6.10 -6.84
C HIS A 85 -12.45 5.42 -8.06
N VAL A 86 -12.50 4.09 -8.12
CA VAL A 86 -12.10 3.29 -9.28
C VAL A 86 -12.82 3.78 -10.54
N ALA A 87 -14.15 3.86 -10.51
CA ALA A 87 -14.93 4.34 -11.65
C ALA A 87 -14.57 5.77 -12.09
N LYS A 88 -14.22 6.65 -11.14
CA LYS A 88 -13.76 8.01 -11.46
C LYS A 88 -12.36 8.03 -12.06
N VAL A 89 -11.47 7.15 -11.61
CA VAL A 89 -10.13 7.01 -12.16
C VAL A 89 -10.21 6.40 -13.56
N ASP A 90 -11.02 5.37 -13.77
CA ASP A 90 -11.27 4.76 -15.09
C ASP A 90 -11.78 5.78 -16.10
N LYS A 91 -12.76 6.62 -15.72
CA LYS A 91 -13.24 7.71 -16.59
C LYS A 91 -12.13 8.67 -17.02
N ARG A 92 -11.15 8.96 -16.16
CA ARG A 92 -10.00 9.79 -16.54
C ARG A 92 -9.09 9.06 -17.52
N THR A 93 -8.86 7.77 -17.29
CA THR A 93 -8.04 6.92 -18.15
C THR A 93 -8.68 6.76 -19.53
N THR A 94 -9.98 6.47 -19.64
CA THR A 94 -10.68 6.35 -20.93
C THR A 94 -10.63 7.65 -21.73
N SER A 95 -10.78 8.81 -21.08
CA SER A 95 -10.61 10.12 -21.74
C SER A 95 -9.16 10.41 -22.16
N ALA A 96 -8.17 9.86 -21.45
CA ALA A 96 -6.76 9.96 -21.84
C ALA A 96 -6.43 8.99 -23.00
N THR A 97 -6.99 7.78 -23.01
CA THR A 97 -6.86 6.81 -24.10
C THR A 97 -7.57 7.28 -25.37
N ALA A 98 -8.71 7.98 -25.26
CA ALA A 98 -9.39 8.62 -26.39
C ALA A 98 -8.62 9.81 -26.99
N LYS A 99 -7.62 10.36 -26.29
CA LYS A 99 -6.74 11.43 -26.79
C LYS A 99 -5.36 10.93 -27.25
N THR A 100 -5.02 9.65 -27.05
CA THR A 100 -3.71 9.06 -27.39
C THR A 100 -3.83 7.73 -28.14
N GLN A 101 -4.87 7.57 -28.97
CA GLN A 101 -4.90 6.54 -30.01
C GLN A 101 -5.02 7.20 -31.38
N SER A 102 -3.91 7.78 -31.83
CA SER A 102 -3.59 7.71 -33.26
C SER A 102 -3.22 6.24 -33.53
N PRO A 103 -3.93 5.53 -34.41
CA PRO A 103 -3.45 4.24 -34.89
C PRO A 103 -2.24 4.53 -35.78
N THR A 104 -1.08 4.05 -35.40
CA THR A 104 0.10 4.08 -36.27
C THR A 104 0.32 2.68 -36.80
N VAL A 105 0.14 2.60 -38.12
CA VAL A 105 0.25 1.49 -39.09
C VAL A 105 -0.94 0.55 -39.17
#